data_AF-A0A256W5V1-F1
#
_entry.id   AF-A0A256W5V1-F1
#
_cell.length_a   1.000
_cell.length_b   1.000
_cell.length_c   1.000
_cell.angle_alpha   90.00
_cell.angle_beta   90.00
_cell.angle_gamma   90.00
#
_symmetry.space_group_name_H-M   'P 1'
#
loop_
_entity.id
_entity.type
_entity.pdbx_description
1 polymer ?
#
loop_
_entity_poly.entity_id
_entity_poly.type
_entity_poly.pdbx_seq_one_letter_code
_entity_poly.pdbx_strand_id
1 'polypeptide(L)'
;MRIHIREKEADKILENHLPFYAKLTSVYKAEFRKRVYRFIRNKTFRGGKDFKIKFEHIVAVTGSAIQISFGNDNYLLPKFNTIIIYEKVYQNPMTKNYHRGEVNPTAGIIVVSWKDFVYGYSTDEDNLNVGLHEMAHAYYFDIIKSRKDVVTNYDLLSKYMFISEKEIIKIRNQHSTLFRNYAGDNIFEFFAVSIEYFFEDGKEFRIKLPNLYRHLCVLLNQDSAEEKARGFNTNMYFKSTSIKTKFPKNDKSKSLNISLVNTVSSLLIYASVIVIVMGLFTFSTLGFQYILWFILAIAVFATNFSYLQLSKVIATNSHLFIIEKGFFRRKTLGIPYEGIITASIFSLDKYISIKYRDKDIIKRIIINPNGEKEMIEFERIMISKEIMLKMDGLRMPRIKSHKRRT
;
A
#
# COMPACT_ATOMS: atom_id res chain seq x y z
N MET A 1 10.05 18.38 -31.41
CA MET A 1 11.14 19.25 -30.91
C MET A 1 11.87 18.51 -29.80
N ARG A 2 13.16 18.19 -29.98
CA ARG A 2 13.96 17.50 -28.94
C ARG A 2 14.42 18.58 -27.95
N ILE A 3 13.91 18.56 -26.72
CA ILE A 3 14.30 19.53 -25.69
C ILE A 3 15.73 19.21 -25.26
N HIS A 4 16.66 20.15 -25.51
CA HIS A 4 18.03 20.04 -25.02
C HIS A 4 18.07 20.36 -23.53
N ILE A 5 18.56 19.42 -22.72
CA ILE A 5 18.57 19.54 -21.26
C ILE A 5 19.86 20.22 -20.83
N ARG A 6 19.74 21.42 -20.26
CA ARG A 6 20.85 22.19 -19.68
C ARG A 6 20.93 21.88 -18.19
N GLU A 7 21.78 20.93 -17.81
CA GLU A 7 21.74 20.31 -16.47
C GLU A 7 21.90 21.31 -15.31
N LYS A 8 22.88 22.22 -15.40
CA LYS A 8 23.13 23.25 -14.38
C LYS A 8 21.95 24.23 -14.23
N GLU A 9 21.33 24.61 -15.35
CA GLU A 9 20.16 25.48 -15.33
C GLU A 9 18.95 24.76 -14.75
N ALA A 10 18.74 23.48 -15.12
CA ALA A 10 17.66 22.67 -14.58
C ALA A 10 17.79 22.47 -13.06
N ASP A 11 19.00 22.24 -12.56
CA ASP A 11 19.28 22.14 -11.13
C ASP A 11 18.84 23.41 -10.39
N LYS A 12 19.26 24.58 -10.90
CA LYS A 12 18.91 25.88 -10.33
C LYS A 12 17.41 26.18 -10.38
N ILE A 13 16.74 25.81 -11.47
CA ILE A 13 15.27 25.92 -11.59
C ILE A 13 14.59 25.07 -10.51
N LEU A 14 15.02 23.81 -10.34
CA LEU A 14 14.44 22.91 -9.34
C LEU A 14 14.68 23.43 -7.91
N GLU A 15 15.86 23.98 -7.61
CA GLU A 15 16.14 24.58 -6.30
C GLU A 15 15.27 25.80 -6.01
N ASN A 16 15.02 26.63 -7.02
CA ASN A 16 14.24 27.85 -6.86
C ASN A 16 12.73 27.60 -6.76
N HIS A 17 12.21 26.61 -7.49
CA HIS A 17 10.76 26.39 -7.61
C HIS A 17 10.25 25.26 -6.71
N LEU A 18 11.10 24.35 -6.22
CA LEU A 18 10.66 23.19 -5.45
C LEU A 18 11.38 23.11 -4.10
N PRO A 19 10.75 23.58 -3.01
CA PRO A 19 11.28 23.42 -1.65
C PRO A 19 11.61 21.96 -1.30
N PHE A 20 10.81 21.01 -1.81
CA PHE A 20 11.08 19.58 -1.70
C PHE A 20 12.46 19.20 -2.26
N TYR A 21 12.78 19.69 -3.47
CA TYR A 21 14.05 19.40 -4.12
C TYR A 21 15.23 20.07 -3.40
N ALA A 22 15.05 21.30 -2.95
CA ALA A 22 16.07 22.05 -2.22
C ALA A 22 16.54 21.31 -0.96
N LYS A 23 15.63 20.59 -0.27
CA LYS A 23 15.89 19.79 0.95
C LYS A 23 16.59 18.45 0.69
N LEU A 24 16.70 17.99 -0.56
CA LEU A 24 17.32 16.70 -0.88
C LEU A 24 18.86 16.73 -0.68
N THR A 25 19.42 15.60 -0.24
CA THR A 25 20.88 15.38 -0.24
C THR A 25 21.42 15.33 -1.67
N SER A 26 22.73 15.54 -1.84
CA SER A 26 23.38 15.52 -3.17
C SER A 26 23.10 14.24 -3.97
N VAL A 27 23.10 13.08 -3.28
CA VAL A 27 22.77 11.77 -3.88
C VAL A 27 21.34 11.74 -4.41
N TYR A 28 20.38 12.20 -3.61
CA TYR A 28 18.97 12.20 -4.01
C TYR A 28 18.65 13.29 -5.04
N LYS A 29 19.31 14.45 -4.99
CA LYS A 29 19.22 15.48 -6.04
C LYS A 29 19.67 14.90 -7.39
N ALA A 30 20.79 14.18 -7.42
CA ALA A 30 21.27 13.54 -8.65
C ALA A 30 20.26 12.53 -9.22
N GLU A 31 19.65 11.71 -8.37
CA GLU A 31 18.61 10.78 -8.81
C GLU A 31 17.34 11.48 -9.29
N PHE A 32 16.89 12.51 -8.56
CA PHE A 32 15.73 13.31 -8.92
C PHE A 32 15.92 13.96 -10.30
N ARG A 33 17.07 14.59 -10.56
CA ARG A 33 17.42 15.15 -11.88
C ARG A 33 17.38 14.10 -12.98
N LYS A 34 17.96 12.92 -12.75
CA LYS A 34 17.89 11.81 -13.72
C LYS A 34 16.45 11.45 -14.08
N ARG A 35 15.55 11.40 -13.09
CA ARG A 35 14.12 11.12 -13.29
C ARG A 35 13.44 12.26 -14.05
N VAL A 36 13.69 13.52 -13.68
CA VAL A 36 13.19 14.71 -14.40
C VAL A 36 13.59 14.66 -15.87
N TYR A 37 14.86 14.39 -16.16
CA TYR A 37 15.37 14.35 -17.53
C TYR A 37 14.73 13.24 -18.34
N ARG A 38 14.55 12.06 -17.74
CA ARG A 38 13.85 10.95 -18.39
C ARG A 38 12.38 11.29 -18.62
N PHE A 39 11.71 11.91 -17.66
CA PHE A 39 10.32 12.33 -17.79
C PHE A 39 10.16 13.34 -18.93
N ILE A 40 10.97 14.40 -18.98
CA ILE A 40 10.94 15.40 -20.06
C ILE A 40 11.09 14.74 -21.44
N ARG A 41 11.99 13.77 -21.58
CA ARG A 41 12.21 13.04 -22.84
C ARG A 41 11.02 12.18 -23.28
N ASN A 42 10.13 11.81 -22.36
CA ASN A 42 8.98 10.94 -22.60
C ASN A 42 7.64 11.69 -22.67
N LYS A 43 7.67 13.04 -22.65
CA LYS A 43 6.46 13.88 -22.67
C LYS A 43 6.52 14.92 -23.76
N THR A 44 5.34 15.34 -24.21
CA THR A 44 5.14 16.49 -25.07
C THR A 44 4.66 17.67 -24.23
N PHE A 45 5.36 18.80 -24.31
CA PHE A 45 4.96 20.04 -23.64
C PHE A 45 4.41 21.03 -24.67
N ARG A 46 3.27 21.65 -24.36
CA ARG A 46 2.61 22.63 -25.25
C ARG A 46 2.15 23.87 -24.49
N GLY A 47 2.41 25.03 -25.05
CA GLY A 47 1.83 26.27 -24.56
C GLY A 47 0.36 26.35 -24.90
N GLY A 48 -0.47 26.78 -23.95
CA GLY A 48 -1.88 27.07 -24.20
C GLY A 48 -2.05 28.45 -24.85
N LYS A 49 -2.89 28.55 -25.89
CA LYS A 49 -3.06 29.76 -26.70
C LYS A 49 -1.71 30.28 -27.19
N ASP A 50 -1.37 31.54 -26.88
CA ASP A 50 -0.14 32.22 -27.32
C ASP A 50 1.02 32.10 -26.32
N PHE A 51 0.85 31.32 -25.25
CA PHE A 51 1.86 31.18 -24.21
C PHE A 51 3.11 30.45 -24.73
N LYS A 52 4.24 31.17 -24.83
CA LYS A 52 5.51 30.59 -25.25
C LYS A 52 6.14 29.83 -24.09
N ILE A 53 6.16 28.49 -24.18
CA ILE A 53 6.82 27.66 -23.18
C ILE A 53 8.33 27.91 -23.16
N LYS A 54 8.86 28.07 -21.95
CA LYS A 54 10.29 28.16 -21.65
C LYS A 54 10.77 26.86 -20.97
N PHE A 55 12.09 26.67 -20.96
CA PHE A 55 12.72 25.54 -20.29
C PHE A 55 12.39 25.49 -18.79
N GLU A 56 12.32 26.65 -18.14
CA GLU A 56 11.89 26.81 -16.75
C GLU A 56 10.54 26.14 -16.47
N HIS A 57 9.51 26.44 -17.29
CA HIS A 57 8.18 25.88 -17.09
C HIS A 57 8.19 24.35 -17.19
N ILE A 58 8.95 23.82 -18.16
CA ILE A 58 9.07 22.37 -18.39
C ILE A 58 9.72 21.69 -17.18
N VAL A 59 10.83 22.24 -16.69
CA VAL A 59 11.58 21.65 -15.57
C VAL A 59 10.79 21.73 -14.27
N ALA A 60 10.20 22.88 -13.96
CA ALA A 60 9.45 23.08 -12.72
C ALA A 60 8.19 22.19 -12.66
N VAL A 61 7.37 22.17 -13.72
CA VAL A 61 6.17 21.30 -13.79
C VAL A 61 6.55 19.82 -13.80
N THR A 62 7.67 19.45 -14.42
CA THR A 62 8.16 18.06 -14.31
C THR A 62 8.59 17.73 -12.88
N GLY A 63 9.19 18.71 -12.18
CA GLY A 63 9.58 18.59 -10.79
C GLY A 63 8.42 18.14 -9.91
N SER A 64 7.22 18.71 -10.06
CA SER A 64 6.06 18.35 -9.23
C SER A 64 5.61 16.89 -9.45
N ALA A 65 5.62 16.42 -10.70
CA ALA A 65 5.33 15.02 -11.02
C ALA A 65 6.35 14.06 -10.39
N ILE A 66 7.64 14.42 -10.44
CA ILE A 66 8.71 13.61 -9.84
C ILE A 66 8.65 13.67 -8.32
N GLN A 67 8.31 14.81 -7.71
CA GLN A 67 8.14 14.95 -6.26
C GLN A 67 7.11 13.93 -5.72
N ILE A 68 5.93 13.84 -6.31
CA ILE A 68 4.89 12.88 -5.88
C ILE A 68 5.37 11.44 -6.04
N SER A 69 6.07 11.14 -7.14
CA SER A 69 6.46 9.78 -7.50
C SER A 69 7.88 9.39 -7.05
N PHE A 70 8.58 10.24 -6.30
CA PHE A 70 10.02 10.12 -6.07
C PHE A 70 10.41 8.83 -5.33
N GLY A 71 9.55 8.37 -4.42
CA GLY A 71 9.74 7.12 -3.69
C GLY A 71 9.49 5.85 -4.52
N ASN A 72 8.85 5.95 -5.68
CA ASN A 72 8.40 4.81 -6.47
C ASN A 72 9.15 4.69 -7.80
N ASP A 73 9.32 3.46 -8.31
CA ASP A 73 10.01 3.24 -9.60
C ASP A 73 9.15 3.63 -10.81
N ASN A 74 7.82 3.62 -10.64
CA ASN A 74 6.87 4.06 -11.64
C ASN A 74 6.61 5.56 -11.51
N TYR A 75 7.50 6.37 -12.10
CA TYR A 75 7.42 7.84 -12.08
C TYR A 75 7.08 8.48 -13.43
N LEU A 76 6.97 7.69 -14.51
CA LEU A 76 6.83 8.22 -15.87
C LEU A 76 5.40 8.58 -16.25
N LEU A 77 4.38 8.22 -15.47
CA LEU A 77 2.96 8.46 -15.79
C LEU A 77 2.61 8.11 -17.26
N PRO A 78 2.82 6.86 -17.71
CA PRO A 78 2.63 6.46 -19.11
C PRO A 78 1.22 6.71 -19.66
N LYS A 79 0.19 6.91 -18.82
CA LYS A 79 -1.15 7.32 -19.27
C LYS A 79 -1.19 8.75 -19.84
N PHE A 80 -0.28 9.62 -19.42
CA PHE A 80 -0.30 11.04 -19.75
C PHE A 80 0.90 11.40 -20.61
N ASN A 81 0.68 11.70 -21.88
CA ASN A 81 1.76 11.96 -22.84
C ASN A 81 1.95 13.45 -23.14
N THR A 82 0.93 14.26 -22.85
CA THR A 82 0.94 15.70 -23.15
C THR A 82 0.70 16.51 -21.89
N ILE A 83 1.52 17.53 -21.67
CA ILE A 83 1.36 18.52 -20.61
C ILE A 83 1.18 19.88 -21.28
N ILE A 84 0.06 20.53 -21.02
CA ILE A 84 -0.28 21.85 -21.55
C ILE A 84 -0.12 22.87 -20.43
N ILE A 85 0.66 23.93 -20.68
CA ILE A 85 0.90 24.99 -19.71
C ILE A 85 0.26 26.28 -20.23
N TYR A 86 -0.66 26.84 -19.47
CA TYR A 86 -1.25 28.16 -19.72
C TYR A 86 -0.57 29.21 -18.84
N GLU A 87 -0.58 30.46 -19.27
CA GLU A 87 -0.02 31.55 -18.45
C GLU A 87 -0.82 31.79 -17.16
N LYS A 88 -2.15 31.76 -17.27
CA LYS A 88 -3.12 32.05 -16.22
C LYS A 88 -4.33 31.12 -16.33
N VAL A 89 -5.28 31.27 -15.41
CA VAL A 89 -6.61 30.67 -15.46
C VAL A 89 -7.17 30.73 -16.88
N TYR A 90 -7.57 29.57 -17.39
CA TYR A 90 -8.02 29.42 -18.76
C TYR A 90 -9.45 28.90 -18.76
N GLN A 91 -10.18 29.24 -19.81
CA GLN A 91 -11.50 28.68 -20.02
C GLN A 91 -11.36 27.34 -20.74
N ASN A 92 -11.87 26.27 -20.17
CA ASN A 92 -11.89 24.97 -20.84
C ASN A 92 -12.78 25.09 -22.10
N PRO A 93 -12.28 24.74 -23.29
CA PRO A 93 -13.02 24.89 -24.54
C PRO A 93 -14.34 24.11 -24.58
N MET A 94 -14.40 22.95 -23.90
CA MET A 94 -15.54 22.05 -23.85
C MET A 94 -16.56 22.46 -22.79
N THR A 95 -16.11 22.76 -21.56
CA THR A 95 -17.02 23.02 -20.42
C THR A 95 -17.35 24.49 -20.23
N LYS A 96 -16.61 25.41 -20.88
CA LYS A 96 -16.69 26.87 -20.70
C LYS A 96 -16.42 27.38 -19.28
N ASN A 97 -16.03 26.51 -18.36
CA ASN A 97 -15.64 26.87 -17.00
C ASN A 97 -14.19 27.36 -16.98
N TYR A 98 -13.89 28.23 -16.01
CA TYR A 98 -12.53 28.69 -15.74
C TYR A 98 -11.82 27.70 -14.82
N HIS A 99 -10.66 27.22 -15.26
CA HIS A 99 -9.88 26.21 -14.55
C HIS A 99 -8.47 26.72 -14.27
N ARG A 100 -7.94 26.37 -13.09
CA ARG A 100 -6.54 26.58 -12.71
C ARG A 100 -5.65 25.42 -13.12
N GLY A 101 -6.23 24.24 -13.31
CA GLY A 101 -5.63 23.03 -13.83
C GLY A 101 -6.71 22.04 -14.26
N GLU A 102 -6.33 21.02 -15.02
CA GLU A 102 -7.24 19.92 -15.40
C GLU A 102 -6.45 18.68 -15.82
N VAL A 103 -6.92 17.50 -15.40
CA VAL A 103 -6.44 16.22 -15.93
C VAL A 103 -7.53 15.58 -16.79
N ASN A 104 -7.19 15.28 -18.05
CA ASN A 104 -8.03 14.49 -18.95
C ASN A 104 -7.40 13.10 -19.16
N PRO A 105 -7.87 12.06 -18.43
CA PRO A 105 -7.26 10.73 -18.48
C PRO A 105 -7.54 9.98 -19.79
N THR A 106 -8.61 10.35 -20.51
CA THR A 106 -8.98 9.73 -21.78
C THR A 106 -8.08 10.24 -22.91
N ALA A 107 -7.84 11.55 -22.94
CA ALA A 107 -6.94 12.18 -23.91
C ALA A 107 -5.45 12.04 -23.52
N GLY A 108 -5.16 11.66 -22.27
CA GLY A 108 -3.79 11.58 -21.75
C GLY A 108 -3.13 12.95 -21.63
N ILE A 109 -3.91 13.96 -21.24
CA ILE A 109 -3.50 15.37 -21.13
C ILE A 109 -3.55 15.81 -19.68
N ILE A 110 -2.52 16.56 -19.26
CA ILE A 110 -2.49 17.32 -18.01
C ILE A 110 -2.40 18.79 -18.39
N VAL A 111 -3.19 19.64 -17.75
CA VAL A 111 -3.21 21.08 -17.98
C VAL A 111 -2.93 21.81 -16.67
N VAL A 112 -2.04 22.80 -16.72
CA VAL A 112 -1.64 23.56 -15.53
C VAL A 112 -1.55 25.05 -15.88
N SER A 113 -2.05 25.92 -14.99
CA SER A 113 -1.80 27.36 -15.02
C SER A 113 -0.45 27.68 -14.38
N TRP A 114 0.46 28.32 -15.13
CA TRP A 114 1.79 28.68 -14.66
C TRP A 114 1.76 29.65 -13.49
N LYS A 115 0.90 30.67 -13.54
CA LYS A 115 0.75 31.63 -12.43
C LYS A 115 0.32 30.94 -11.14
N ASP A 116 -0.65 30.03 -11.22
CA ASP A 116 -1.14 29.31 -10.04
C ASP A 116 -0.15 28.23 -9.57
N PHE A 117 0.61 27.62 -10.49
CA PHE A 117 1.72 26.73 -10.16
C PHE A 117 2.79 27.44 -9.34
N VAL A 118 3.28 28.59 -9.81
CA VAL A 118 4.30 29.37 -9.11
C VAL A 118 3.77 29.84 -7.76
N TYR A 119 2.51 30.30 -7.70
CA TYR A 119 1.89 30.71 -6.45
C TYR A 119 1.89 29.55 -5.43
N GLY A 120 1.38 28.37 -5.81
CA GLY A 120 1.31 27.22 -4.90
C GLY A 120 2.67 26.72 -4.41
N TYR A 121 3.76 26.95 -5.16
CA TYR A 121 5.11 26.61 -4.70
C TYR A 121 5.83 27.74 -3.94
N SER A 122 5.25 28.95 -3.91
CA SER A 122 5.80 30.11 -3.22
C SER A 122 5.29 30.29 -1.79
N THR A 123 4.22 29.59 -1.42
CA THR A 123 3.61 29.58 -0.09
C THR A 123 3.35 28.14 0.34
N ASP A 124 3.66 27.81 1.59
CA ASP A 124 3.29 26.53 2.23
C ASP A 124 2.19 26.70 3.28
N GLU A 125 1.66 27.92 3.46
CA GLU A 125 0.73 28.26 4.54
C GLU A 125 -0.75 28.01 4.21
N ASP A 126 -1.11 27.89 2.93
CA ASP A 126 -2.51 27.80 2.49
C ASP A 126 -2.95 26.38 2.10
N ASN A 127 -2.02 25.43 2.06
CA ASN A 127 -2.23 24.06 1.59
C ASN A 127 -2.94 24.02 0.21
N LEU A 128 -2.58 24.95 -0.69
CA LEU A 128 -3.13 25.07 -2.03
C LEU A 128 -2.01 25.06 -3.08
N ASN A 129 -1.83 23.90 -3.70
CA ASN A 129 -0.78 23.70 -4.69
C ASN A 129 -1.31 23.03 -5.95
N VAL A 130 -1.62 23.85 -6.95
CA VAL A 130 -2.13 23.37 -8.24
C VAL A 130 -1.14 22.41 -8.92
N GLY A 131 0.16 22.64 -8.76
CA GLY A 131 1.19 21.76 -9.33
C GLY A 131 1.18 20.36 -8.73
N LEU A 132 0.98 20.25 -7.42
CA LEU A 132 0.80 18.97 -6.73
C LEU A 132 -0.56 18.36 -7.01
N HIS A 133 -1.62 19.18 -6.99
CA HIS A 133 -3.01 18.75 -7.15
C HIS A 133 -3.24 18.03 -8.49
N GLU A 134 -2.87 18.68 -9.60
CA GLU A 134 -3.06 18.08 -10.93
C GLU A 134 -2.17 16.85 -11.14
N MET A 135 -0.94 16.87 -10.61
CA MET A 135 -0.06 15.70 -10.71
C MET A 135 -0.53 14.54 -9.82
N ALA A 136 -1.22 14.83 -8.71
CA ALA A 136 -1.86 13.81 -7.87
C ALA A 136 -3.00 13.13 -8.62
N HIS A 137 -3.86 13.88 -9.31
CA HIS A 137 -4.87 13.29 -10.20
C HIS A 137 -4.23 12.41 -11.28
N ALA A 138 -3.18 12.90 -11.95
CA ALA A 138 -2.49 12.12 -12.97
C ALA A 138 -1.89 10.83 -12.39
N TYR A 139 -1.23 10.90 -11.23
CA TYR A 139 -0.67 9.75 -10.54
C TYR A 139 -1.74 8.72 -10.16
N TYR A 140 -2.86 9.17 -9.60
CA TYR A 140 -4.01 8.34 -9.25
C TYR A 140 -4.55 7.57 -10.47
N PHE A 141 -4.80 8.27 -11.58
CA PHE A 141 -5.37 7.68 -12.79
C PHE A 141 -4.41 6.74 -13.52
N ASP A 142 -3.11 6.96 -13.39
CA ASP A 142 -2.07 6.08 -13.91
C ASP A 142 -2.02 4.77 -13.11
N ILE A 143 -2.05 4.83 -11.76
CA ILE A 143 -2.15 3.64 -10.90
C ILE A 143 -3.38 2.80 -11.25
N ILE A 144 -4.55 3.41 -11.40
CA ILE A 144 -5.77 2.68 -11.76
C ILE A 144 -5.65 1.98 -13.13
N LYS A 145 -4.95 2.56 -14.10
CA LYS A 145 -4.74 1.92 -15.40
C LYS A 145 -3.73 0.76 -15.32
N SER A 146 -2.73 0.88 -14.44
CA SER A 146 -1.70 -0.14 -14.23
C SER A 146 -2.21 -1.46 -13.61
N ARG A 147 -3.52 -1.57 -13.29
CA ARG A 147 -4.21 -2.80 -12.84
C ARG A 147 -3.88 -4.06 -13.65
N LYS A 148 -3.35 -3.93 -14.86
CA LYS A 148 -3.01 -5.04 -15.76
C LYS A 148 -1.70 -5.76 -15.39
N ASP A 149 -0.77 -5.12 -14.69
CA ASP A 149 0.55 -5.70 -14.38
C ASP A 149 0.86 -5.63 -12.87
N VAL A 150 1.08 -6.80 -12.27
CA VAL A 150 1.60 -7.04 -10.90
C VAL A 150 1.11 -6.08 -9.80
N VAL A 151 0.09 -6.54 -9.09
CA VAL A 151 -0.60 -5.87 -7.98
C VAL A 151 0.34 -5.46 -6.82
N THR A 152 0.65 -4.16 -6.73
CA THR A 152 1.25 -3.51 -5.55
C THR A 152 0.61 -2.14 -5.24
N ASN A 153 0.75 -1.13 -6.12
CA ASN A 153 0.25 0.24 -5.87
C ASN A 153 -1.28 0.36 -5.89
N TYR A 154 -1.95 -0.47 -6.70
CA TYR A 154 -3.42 -0.45 -6.77
C TYR A 154 -4.08 -0.90 -5.46
N ASP A 155 -3.53 -1.94 -4.83
CA ASP A 155 -4.03 -2.45 -3.55
C ASP A 155 -3.82 -1.41 -2.44
N LEU A 156 -2.65 -0.75 -2.41
CA LEU A 156 -2.37 0.36 -1.49
C LEU A 156 -3.34 1.52 -1.69
N LEU A 157 -3.60 1.88 -2.95
CA LEU A 157 -4.55 2.94 -3.28
C LEU A 157 -5.98 2.58 -2.84
N SER A 158 -6.40 1.33 -3.04
CA SER A 158 -7.72 0.85 -2.61
C SER A 158 -7.88 0.90 -1.09
N LYS A 159 -6.83 0.53 -0.33
CA LYS A 159 -6.83 0.66 1.14
C LYS A 159 -6.90 2.14 1.57
N TYR A 160 -6.15 3.02 0.92
CA TYR A 160 -6.26 4.46 1.14
C TYR A 160 -7.68 4.97 0.89
N MET A 161 -8.32 4.57 -0.22
CA MET A 161 -9.69 5.00 -0.55
C MET A 161 -10.69 4.60 0.53
N PHE A 162 -10.60 3.38 1.04
CA PHE A 162 -11.48 2.89 2.10
C PHE A 162 -11.38 3.73 3.38
N ILE A 163 -10.17 4.11 3.78
CA ILE A 163 -9.93 4.93 4.97
C ILE A 163 -10.37 6.37 4.73
N SER A 164 -10.19 6.87 3.51
CA SER A 164 -10.55 8.22 3.10
C SER A 164 -12.06 8.48 3.14
N GLU A 165 -12.87 7.46 2.90
CA GLU A 165 -14.33 7.58 2.87
C GLU A 165 -14.90 8.17 4.17
N LYS A 166 -14.35 7.80 5.32
CA LYS A 166 -14.77 8.32 6.63
C LYS A 166 -14.52 9.83 6.74
N GLU A 167 -13.38 10.31 6.26
CA GLU A 167 -13.03 11.73 6.30
C GLU A 167 -13.85 12.53 5.27
N ILE A 168 -14.08 11.99 4.08
CA ILE A 168 -14.96 12.61 3.07
C ILE A 168 -16.37 12.83 3.63
N ILE A 169 -16.93 11.82 4.32
CA ILE A 169 -18.26 11.93 4.95
C ILE A 169 -18.26 13.03 6.02
N LYS A 170 -17.21 13.13 6.84
CA LYS A 170 -17.10 14.19 7.85
C LYS A 170 -17.09 15.58 7.23
N ILE A 171 -16.33 15.77 6.15
CA ILE A 171 -16.25 17.04 5.42
C ILE A 171 -17.62 17.42 4.84
N ARG A 172 -18.30 16.48 4.19
CA ARG A 172 -19.65 16.70 3.62
C ARG A 172 -20.69 17.08 4.67
N ASN A 173 -20.54 16.55 5.88
CA ASN A 173 -21.40 16.87 7.01
C ASN A 173 -20.96 18.15 7.75
N GLN A 174 -20.04 18.94 7.19
CA GLN A 174 -19.54 20.21 7.73
C GLN A 174 -18.95 20.09 9.14
N HIS A 175 -18.41 18.92 9.48
CA HIS A 175 -17.62 18.79 10.71
C HIS A 175 -16.28 19.52 10.56
N SER A 176 -15.70 19.95 11.68
CA SER A 176 -14.33 20.46 11.69
C SER A 176 -13.37 19.34 11.28
N THR A 177 -12.60 19.57 10.22
CA THR A 177 -11.61 18.62 9.70
C THR A 177 -10.31 19.35 9.34
N LEU A 178 -9.23 18.59 9.15
CA LEU A 178 -7.95 19.13 8.70
C LEU A 178 -8.04 19.71 7.28
N PHE A 179 -8.74 19.01 6.38
CA PHE A 179 -8.80 19.37 4.97
C PHE A 179 -9.87 20.43 4.71
N ARG A 180 -9.63 21.27 3.70
CA ARG A 180 -10.63 22.20 3.17
C ARG A 180 -11.88 21.47 2.65
N ASN A 181 -13.03 22.16 2.66
CA ASN A 181 -14.33 21.62 2.22
C ASN A 181 -14.30 20.97 0.83
N TYR A 182 -13.50 21.52 -0.09
CA TYR A 182 -13.35 21.01 -1.45
C TYR A 182 -12.91 19.53 -1.51
N ALA A 183 -12.13 19.06 -0.54
CA ALA A 183 -11.76 17.65 -0.46
C ALA A 183 -12.97 16.70 -0.28
N GLY A 184 -14.12 17.21 0.17
CA GLY A 184 -15.36 16.46 0.33
C GLY A 184 -16.10 16.17 -0.97
N ASP A 185 -15.74 16.79 -2.10
CA ASP A 185 -16.50 16.69 -3.35
C ASP A 185 -16.53 15.25 -3.87
N ASN A 186 -15.37 14.63 -4.04
CA ASN A 186 -15.23 13.23 -4.44
C ASN A 186 -13.86 12.65 -4.04
N ILE A 187 -13.67 11.34 -4.24
CA ILE A 187 -12.42 10.65 -3.86
C ILE A 187 -11.18 11.13 -4.63
N PHE A 188 -11.34 11.64 -5.85
CA PHE A 188 -10.23 12.17 -6.64
C PHE A 188 -9.76 13.51 -6.07
N GLU A 189 -10.68 14.41 -5.71
CA GLU A 189 -10.37 15.67 -5.02
C GLU A 189 -9.77 15.43 -3.65
N PHE A 190 -10.36 14.49 -2.89
CA PHE A 190 -9.83 14.13 -1.59
C PHE A 190 -8.38 13.63 -1.68
N PHE A 191 -8.07 12.81 -2.68
CA PHE A 191 -6.71 12.34 -2.91
C PHE A 191 -5.77 13.49 -3.24
N ALA A 192 -6.15 14.37 -4.17
CA ALA A 192 -5.30 15.50 -4.57
C ALA A 192 -5.05 16.47 -3.42
N VAL A 193 -6.08 16.85 -2.66
CA VAL A 193 -5.96 17.69 -1.46
C VAL A 193 -5.13 16.99 -0.38
N SER A 194 -5.29 15.68 -0.19
CA SER A 194 -4.44 14.95 0.76
C SER A 194 -2.97 15.01 0.36
N ILE A 195 -2.64 15.02 -0.94
CA ILE A 195 -1.26 15.13 -1.43
C ILE A 195 -0.71 16.55 -1.25
N GLU A 196 -1.52 17.59 -1.44
CA GLU A 196 -1.14 18.99 -1.12
C GLU A 196 -0.70 19.08 0.35
N TYR A 197 -1.60 18.73 1.28
CA TYR A 197 -1.30 18.72 2.72
C TYR A 197 -0.15 17.78 3.09
N PHE A 198 0.00 16.66 2.39
CA PHE A 198 1.10 15.75 2.64
C PHE A 198 2.43 16.46 2.43
N PHE A 199 2.63 17.18 1.33
CA PHE A 199 3.91 17.82 1.04
C PHE A 199 4.09 19.20 1.67
N GLU A 200 3.01 19.94 1.92
CA GLU A 200 3.05 21.30 2.45
C GLU A 200 3.04 21.31 3.98
N ASP A 201 2.14 20.55 4.61
CA ASP A 201 2.00 20.48 6.07
C ASP A 201 1.99 19.03 6.59
N GLY A 202 3.02 18.27 6.19
CA GLY A 202 3.14 16.86 6.54
C GLY A 202 3.20 16.61 8.06
N LYS A 203 3.74 17.55 8.85
CA LYS A 203 3.84 17.42 10.30
C LYS A 203 2.46 17.52 10.97
N GLU A 204 1.66 18.51 10.61
CA GLU A 204 0.31 18.66 11.15
C GLU A 204 -0.60 17.53 10.67
N PHE A 205 -0.49 17.15 9.40
CA PHE A 205 -1.25 16.02 8.86
C PHE A 205 -0.94 14.72 9.61
N ARG A 206 0.34 14.46 9.92
CA ARG A 206 0.75 13.32 10.74
C ARG A 206 0.13 13.34 12.14
N ILE A 207 0.00 14.51 12.77
CA ILE A 207 -0.57 14.65 14.11
C ILE A 207 -2.09 14.48 14.11
N LYS A 208 -2.79 15.18 13.21
CA LYS A 208 -4.26 15.21 13.18
C LYS A 208 -4.89 13.96 12.58
N LEU A 209 -4.30 13.38 11.54
CA LEU A 209 -4.82 12.20 10.84
C LEU A 209 -3.73 11.13 10.63
N PRO A 210 -3.13 10.58 11.71
CA PRO A 210 -1.97 9.69 11.64
C PRO A 210 -2.18 8.44 10.80
N ASN A 211 -3.40 7.89 10.81
CA ASN A 211 -3.74 6.71 10.01
C ASN A 211 -3.77 7.01 8.52
N LEU A 212 -4.40 8.12 8.11
CA LEU A 212 -4.46 8.51 6.70
C LEU A 212 -3.07 8.93 6.18
N TYR A 213 -2.34 9.73 6.96
CA TYR A 213 -0.97 10.14 6.68
C TYR A 213 -0.07 8.94 6.39
N ARG A 214 -0.09 7.92 7.27
CA ARG A 214 0.73 6.71 7.11
C ARG A 214 0.42 5.94 5.83
N HIS A 215 -0.85 5.87 5.42
CA HIS A 215 -1.21 5.19 4.18
C HIS A 215 -0.66 5.92 2.95
N LEU A 216 -0.60 7.25 2.98
CA LEU A 216 0.08 8.03 1.96
C LEU A 216 1.59 7.79 1.99
N CYS A 217 2.22 7.72 3.17
CA CYS A 217 3.64 7.41 3.24
C CYS A 217 3.96 6.06 2.58
N VAL A 218 3.13 5.04 2.83
CA VAL A 218 3.28 3.71 2.22
C VAL A 218 2.97 3.76 0.71
N LEU A 219 1.93 4.49 0.29
CA LEU A 219 1.56 4.60 -1.12
C LEU A 219 2.62 5.32 -1.96
N LEU A 220 3.20 6.39 -1.42
CA LEU A 220 4.18 7.23 -2.09
C LEU A 220 5.63 6.76 -1.87
N ASN A 221 5.86 5.88 -0.89
CA ASN A 221 7.18 5.54 -0.38
C ASN A 221 8.00 6.78 0.06
N GLN A 222 7.34 7.70 0.76
CA GLN A 222 7.92 8.96 1.21
C GLN A 222 7.43 9.30 2.61
N ASP A 223 8.19 10.07 3.36
CA ASP A 223 7.75 10.70 4.60
C ASP A 223 8.04 12.20 4.46
N SER A 224 7.00 13.01 4.39
CA SER A 224 7.12 14.46 4.23
C SER A 224 7.32 15.19 5.56
N ALA A 225 6.99 14.55 6.69
CA ALA A 225 7.12 15.12 8.02
C ALA A 225 8.54 14.94 8.56
N GLU A 226 9.25 13.93 8.06
CA GLU A 226 10.67 13.70 8.33
C GLU A 226 11.58 14.56 7.45
N GLU A 227 12.73 14.96 7.98
CA GLU A 227 13.69 15.81 7.25
C GLU A 227 14.32 15.12 6.04
N LYS A 228 14.28 13.78 5.99
CA LYS A 228 14.78 13.00 4.86
C LYS A 228 13.67 12.83 3.82
N ALA A 229 13.72 13.64 2.77
CA ALA A 229 12.76 13.65 1.66
C ALA A 229 12.75 12.37 0.77
N ARG A 230 13.31 11.23 1.22
CA ARG A 230 13.17 9.94 0.55
C ARG A 230 13.34 8.74 1.50
N GLY A 231 12.48 7.73 1.29
CA GLY A 231 12.54 6.43 1.96
C GLY A 231 11.67 6.43 3.21
N PHE A 232 10.45 5.90 3.08
CA PHE A 232 9.59 5.71 4.25
C PHE A 232 10.11 4.55 5.10
N ASN A 233 10.99 4.86 6.05
CA ASN A 233 11.45 3.86 7.01
C ASN A 233 10.32 3.54 7.98
N THR A 234 9.58 2.47 7.65
CA THR A 234 8.59 1.87 8.53
C THR A 234 9.08 1.88 9.98
N ASN A 235 10.30 1.37 10.27
CA ASN A 235 10.88 1.21 11.63
C ASN A 235 10.85 2.46 12.54
N MET A 236 10.86 3.69 12.00
CA MET A 236 10.88 4.91 12.81
C MET A 236 9.58 5.13 13.59
N TYR A 237 8.45 4.67 13.04
CA TYR A 237 7.15 4.66 13.72
C TYR A 237 6.96 3.45 14.64
N PHE A 238 7.87 2.48 14.65
CA PHE A 238 7.84 1.30 15.52
C PHE A 238 8.54 1.54 16.87
N LYS A 239 9.12 2.73 17.09
CA LYS A 239 9.80 3.05 18.35
C LYS A 239 8.87 3.39 19.50
N SER A 240 7.56 3.57 19.28
CA SER A 240 6.58 3.81 20.35
C SER A 240 5.69 2.60 20.62
N THR A 241 6.27 1.44 20.91
CA THR A 241 5.90 0.68 22.13
C THR A 241 6.85 -0.50 22.32
N SER A 242 7.93 -0.30 23.05
CA SER A 242 8.53 -1.38 23.83
C SER A 242 7.56 -1.74 24.97
N ILE A 243 6.40 -2.32 24.66
CA ILE A 243 5.67 -3.05 25.70
C ILE A 243 6.48 -4.33 25.89
N LYS A 244 7.17 -4.41 27.02
CA LYS A 244 7.43 -5.70 27.68
C LYS A 244 6.05 -6.29 28.01
N THR A 245 5.31 -6.80 27.03
CA THR A 245 4.10 -7.56 27.32
C THR A 245 4.57 -8.87 27.90
N LYS A 246 4.53 -8.96 29.24
CA LYS A 246 4.29 -10.25 29.89
C LYS A 246 3.11 -10.87 29.15
N PHE A 247 3.33 -12.03 28.54
CA PHE A 247 2.26 -12.85 27.96
C PHE A 247 1.09 -12.89 28.96
N PRO A 248 -0.15 -12.59 28.56
CA PRO A 248 -1.29 -12.78 29.45
C PRO A 248 -1.29 -14.24 29.87
N LYS A 249 -1.14 -14.47 31.18
CA LYS A 249 -1.32 -15.80 31.78
C LYS A 249 -2.75 -16.22 31.49
N ASN A 250 -2.88 -17.33 30.75
CA ASN A 250 -4.05 -18.21 30.63
C ASN A 250 -5.36 -17.61 31.15
N ASP A 251 -6.16 -17.06 30.24
CA ASP A 251 -7.59 -17.01 30.46
C ASP A 251 -8.12 -18.44 30.30
N LYS A 252 -8.70 -18.99 31.36
CA LYS A 252 -9.22 -20.36 31.43
C LYS A 252 -10.49 -20.50 30.59
N SER A 253 -10.39 -20.34 29.27
CA SER A 253 -11.31 -21.04 28.37
C SER A 253 -10.84 -22.48 28.25
N LYS A 254 -11.78 -23.43 28.31
CA LYS A 254 -11.58 -24.89 28.21
C LYS A 254 -11.03 -25.26 26.82
N SER A 255 -9.81 -24.84 26.52
CA SER A 255 -9.06 -25.27 25.35
C SER A 255 -8.27 -26.51 25.75
N LEU A 256 -8.43 -27.59 24.98
CA LEU A 256 -7.56 -28.76 25.08
C LEU A 256 -6.10 -28.26 25.16
N ASN A 257 -5.29 -28.82 26.05
CA ASN A 257 -3.90 -28.42 26.24
C ASN A 257 -3.12 -28.60 24.92
N ILE A 258 -3.09 -27.56 24.08
CA ILE A 258 -2.53 -27.57 22.73
C ILE A 258 -1.04 -27.93 22.75
N SER A 259 -0.32 -27.64 23.84
CA SER A 259 1.07 -28.10 24.04
C SER A 259 1.17 -29.62 24.09
N LEU A 260 0.24 -30.29 24.77
CA LEU A 260 0.22 -31.74 24.97
C LEU A 260 -0.14 -32.45 23.66
N VAL A 261 -1.09 -31.90 22.89
CA VAL A 261 -1.42 -32.41 21.54
C VAL A 261 -0.22 -32.31 20.60
N ASN A 262 0.54 -31.21 20.64
CA ASN A 262 1.74 -31.06 19.79
C ASN A 262 2.85 -32.05 20.19
N THR A 263 3.08 -32.28 21.48
CA THR A 263 4.07 -33.25 21.97
C THR A 263 3.69 -34.67 21.60
N VAL A 264 2.41 -35.02 21.68
CA VAL A 264 1.91 -36.34 21.28
C VAL A 264 2.02 -36.53 19.77
N SER A 265 1.66 -35.51 18.97
CA SER A 265 1.76 -35.58 17.50
C SER A 265 3.21 -35.73 17.02
N SER A 266 4.17 -35.01 17.63
CA SER A 266 5.59 -35.18 17.28
C SER A 266 6.12 -36.57 17.64
N LEU A 267 5.77 -37.09 18.82
CA LEU A 267 6.12 -38.46 19.23
C LEU A 267 5.56 -39.53 18.28
N LEU A 268 4.31 -39.37 17.84
CA LEU A 268 3.67 -40.28 16.87
C LEU A 268 4.38 -40.27 15.51
N ILE A 269 4.89 -39.12 15.07
CA ILE A 269 5.69 -39.07 13.84
C ILE A 269 7.00 -39.82 14.01
N TYR A 270 7.74 -39.60 15.11
CA TYR A 270 8.98 -40.33 15.36
C TYR A 270 8.75 -41.84 15.44
N ALA A 271 7.69 -42.27 16.13
CA ALA A 271 7.30 -43.67 16.19
C ALA A 271 6.96 -44.22 14.78
N SER A 272 6.22 -43.46 13.97
CA SER A 272 5.88 -43.89 12.61
C SER A 272 7.11 -43.99 11.69
N VAL A 273 8.07 -43.07 11.79
CA VAL A 273 9.34 -43.14 11.02
C VAL A 273 10.16 -44.35 11.45
N ILE A 274 10.25 -44.64 12.75
CA ILE A 274 10.97 -45.82 13.26
C ILE A 274 10.33 -47.11 12.72
N VAL A 275 8.99 -47.22 12.74
CA VAL A 275 8.26 -48.39 12.21
C VAL A 275 8.43 -48.51 10.69
N ILE A 276 8.42 -47.39 9.95
CA ILE A 276 8.67 -47.38 8.50
C ILE A 276 10.09 -47.87 8.20
N VAL A 277 11.10 -47.35 8.91
CA VAL A 277 12.51 -47.74 8.73
C VAL A 277 12.74 -49.19 9.13
N MET A 278 12.25 -49.62 10.30
CA MET A 278 12.34 -51.02 10.74
C MET A 278 11.64 -51.96 9.76
N GLY A 279 10.48 -51.58 9.23
CA GLY A 279 9.75 -52.32 8.20
C GLY A 279 10.58 -52.53 6.95
N LEU A 280 11.32 -51.53 6.48
CA LEU A 280 12.20 -51.66 5.30
C LEU A 280 13.32 -52.69 5.49
N PHE A 281 13.86 -52.83 6.70
CA PHE A 281 14.95 -53.78 7.00
C PHE A 281 14.47 -55.19 7.35
N THR A 282 13.23 -55.32 7.85
CA THR A 282 12.71 -56.59 8.37
C THR A 282 11.67 -57.26 7.47
N PHE A 283 11.30 -56.60 6.37
CA PHE A 283 10.29 -57.08 5.41
C PHE A 283 10.58 -58.49 4.88
N SER A 284 11.86 -58.81 4.64
CA SER A 284 12.29 -60.13 4.15
C SER A 284 12.14 -61.25 5.18
N THR A 285 12.00 -60.92 6.47
CA THR A 285 12.00 -61.89 7.57
C THR A 285 10.63 -62.08 8.24
N LEU A 286 9.78 -61.05 8.29
CA LEU A 286 8.56 -61.02 9.12
C LEU A 286 7.24 -61.08 8.33
N GLY A 287 7.28 -60.98 7.00
CA GLY A 287 6.14 -61.29 6.11
C GLY A 287 4.89 -60.40 6.28
N PHE A 288 3.73 -60.92 5.86
CA PHE A 288 2.46 -60.18 5.67
C PHE A 288 1.94 -59.47 6.95
N GLN A 289 2.29 -59.95 8.14
CA GLN A 289 1.87 -59.35 9.41
C GLN A 289 2.44 -57.94 9.62
N TYR A 290 3.58 -57.60 8.99
CA TYR A 290 4.19 -56.27 9.08
C TYR A 290 3.58 -55.25 8.12
N ILE A 291 2.91 -55.70 7.07
CA ILE A 291 2.30 -54.83 6.06
C ILE A 291 1.21 -53.95 6.67
N LEU A 292 0.40 -54.51 7.58
CA LEU A 292 -0.66 -53.77 8.24
C LEU A 292 -0.11 -52.65 9.15
N TRP A 293 0.95 -52.94 9.91
CA TRP A 293 1.63 -51.95 10.77
C TRP A 293 2.36 -50.88 9.96
N PHE A 294 2.93 -51.26 8.81
CA PHE A 294 3.59 -50.33 7.89
C PHE A 294 2.59 -49.37 7.23
N ILE A 295 1.45 -49.87 6.76
CA ILE A 295 0.35 -49.05 6.22
C ILE A 295 -0.19 -48.11 7.30
N LEU A 296 -0.39 -48.61 8.52
CA LEU A 296 -0.82 -47.80 9.65
C LEU A 296 0.20 -46.70 9.98
N ALA A 297 1.49 -47.02 9.99
CA ALA A 297 2.56 -46.05 10.23
C ALA A 297 2.60 -44.96 9.14
N ILE A 298 2.45 -45.33 7.86
CA ILE A 298 2.35 -44.35 6.77
C ILE A 298 1.12 -43.46 6.93
N ALA A 299 -0.04 -44.02 7.27
CA ALA A 299 -1.26 -43.24 7.49
C ALA A 299 -1.10 -42.26 8.68
N VAL A 300 -0.51 -42.72 9.80
CA VAL A 300 -0.19 -41.89 10.96
C VAL A 300 0.83 -40.80 10.61
N PHE A 301 1.85 -41.14 9.82
CA PHE A 301 2.84 -40.18 9.34
C PHE A 301 2.19 -39.12 8.45
N ALA A 302 1.44 -39.51 7.42
CA ALA A 302 0.82 -38.59 6.46
C ALA A 302 -0.18 -37.63 7.12
N THR A 303 -1.01 -38.15 8.03
CA THR A 303 -1.99 -37.34 8.77
C THR A 303 -1.33 -36.37 9.75
N ASN A 304 -0.34 -36.82 10.52
CA ASN A 304 0.39 -35.94 11.45
C ASN A 304 1.34 -34.96 10.71
N PHE A 305 1.92 -35.36 9.59
CA PHE A 305 2.74 -34.49 8.74
C PHE A 305 1.91 -33.36 8.14
N SER A 306 0.71 -33.68 7.64
CA SER A 306 -0.26 -32.69 7.17
C SER A 306 -0.68 -31.74 8.30
N TYR A 307 -0.88 -32.25 9.52
CA TYR A 307 -1.16 -31.44 10.71
C TYR A 307 -0.02 -30.46 11.07
N LEU A 308 1.24 -30.88 10.90
CA LEU A 308 2.40 -30.01 11.14
C LEU A 308 2.59 -28.92 10.09
N GLN A 309 2.00 -29.05 8.88
CA GLN A 309 1.99 -27.96 7.89
C GLN A 309 0.99 -26.84 8.23
N LEU A 310 0.12 -27.06 9.23
CA LEU A 310 -0.90 -26.09 9.60
C LEU A 310 -0.27 -24.95 10.40
N SER A 311 -0.48 -23.74 9.89
CA SER A 311 0.04 -22.52 10.47
C SER A 311 -0.93 -21.96 11.50
N LYS A 312 -0.41 -21.50 12.63
CA LYS A 312 -1.22 -20.82 13.65
C LYS A 312 -1.10 -19.31 13.48
N VAL A 313 -2.24 -18.65 13.37
CA VAL A 313 -2.32 -17.19 13.37
C VAL A 313 -2.62 -16.72 14.79
N ILE A 314 -1.85 -15.75 15.28
CA ILE A 314 -2.07 -15.12 16.59
C ILE A 314 -2.14 -13.61 16.37
N ALA A 315 -3.27 -13.03 16.73
CA ALA A 315 -3.42 -11.59 16.78
C ALA A 315 -2.90 -11.02 18.09
N THR A 316 -2.12 -9.95 18.00
CA THR A 316 -1.89 -9.02 19.11
C THR A 316 -2.57 -7.69 18.80
N ASN A 317 -2.35 -6.66 19.61
CA ASN A 317 -2.95 -5.34 19.39
C ASN A 317 -2.36 -4.63 18.16
N SER A 318 -1.09 -4.88 17.81
CA SER A 318 -0.37 -4.19 16.72
C SER A 318 0.17 -5.13 15.64
N HIS A 319 0.36 -6.42 15.96
CA HIS A 319 0.95 -7.37 15.02
C HIS A 319 0.08 -8.60 14.84
N LEU A 320 0.04 -9.09 13.61
CA LEU A 320 -0.37 -10.42 13.22
C LEU A 320 0.86 -11.33 13.25
N PHE A 321 0.89 -12.29 14.17
CA PHE A 321 1.92 -13.32 14.19
C PHE A 321 1.46 -14.55 13.44
N ILE A 322 2.26 -14.98 12.48
CA ILE A 322 2.09 -16.22 11.75
C ILE A 322 3.15 -17.18 12.24
N ILE A 323 2.71 -18.30 12.77
CA ILE A 323 3.58 -19.35 13.27
C ILE A 323 3.49 -20.51 12.27
N GLU A 324 4.49 -20.60 11.42
CA GLU A 324 4.70 -21.76 10.56
C GLU A 324 5.31 -22.87 11.44
N LYS A 325 4.54 -23.95 11.63
CA LYS A 325 5.05 -25.17 12.25
C LYS A 325 5.86 -25.92 11.19
N GLY A 326 7.06 -26.35 11.56
CA GLY A 326 7.93 -27.17 10.74
C GLY A 326 8.51 -28.30 11.58
N PHE A 327 9.01 -29.34 10.91
CA PHE A 327 9.47 -30.59 11.56
C PHE A 327 10.61 -30.37 12.57
N PHE A 328 11.54 -29.45 12.27
CA PHE A 328 12.68 -29.11 13.15
C PHE A 328 12.76 -27.63 13.57
N ARG A 329 11.94 -26.75 12.97
CA ARG A 329 12.03 -25.30 13.21
C ARG A 329 10.64 -24.67 13.27
N ARG A 330 10.40 -23.92 14.34
CA ARG A 330 9.28 -23.00 14.46
C ARG A 330 9.68 -21.66 13.87
N LYS A 331 9.03 -21.22 12.80
CA LYS A 331 9.25 -19.90 12.24
C LYS A 331 8.09 -19.00 12.65
N THR A 332 8.40 -17.93 13.38
CA THR A 332 7.43 -16.92 13.78
C THR A 332 7.66 -15.68 12.94
N LEU A 333 6.69 -15.31 12.13
CA LEU A 333 6.69 -14.06 11.38
C LEU A 333 5.72 -13.09 12.07
N GLY A 334 6.22 -11.96 12.55
CA GLY A 334 5.38 -10.85 13.02
C GLY A 334 5.15 -9.87 11.88
N ILE A 335 3.90 -9.76 11.42
CA ILE A 335 3.49 -8.77 10.44
C ILE A 335 2.68 -7.69 11.17
N PRO A 336 3.14 -6.43 11.24
CA PRO A 336 2.32 -5.36 11.78
C PRO A 336 1.08 -5.16 10.93
N TYR A 337 -0.09 -4.96 11.53
CA TYR A 337 -1.35 -4.73 10.79
C TYR A 337 -1.25 -3.55 9.84
N GLU A 338 -0.45 -2.55 10.24
CA GLU A 338 -0.19 -1.32 9.51
C GLU A 338 0.63 -1.57 8.23
N GLY A 339 1.46 -2.61 8.22
CA GLY A 339 2.23 -3.05 7.06
C GLY A 339 1.45 -3.96 6.11
N ILE A 340 0.25 -4.43 6.49
CA ILE A 340 -0.58 -5.29 5.65
C ILE A 340 -1.21 -4.46 4.53
N ILE A 341 -0.91 -4.84 3.30
CA ILE A 341 -1.41 -4.21 2.06
C ILE A 341 -2.76 -4.81 1.71
N THR A 342 -2.80 -6.13 1.58
CA THR A 342 -4.03 -6.89 1.32
C THR A 342 -4.00 -8.22 2.06
N ALA A 343 -5.16 -8.59 2.58
CA ALA A 343 -5.41 -9.93 3.10
C ALA A 343 -6.53 -10.55 2.26
N SER A 344 -6.36 -11.81 1.87
CA SER A 344 -7.31 -12.54 1.04
C SER A 344 -7.59 -13.90 1.64
N ILE A 345 -8.86 -14.25 1.77
CA ILE A 345 -9.33 -15.55 2.28
C ILE A 345 -9.87 -16.34 1.09
N PHE A 346 -9.30 -17.52 0.87
CA PHE A 346 -9.73 -18.46 -0.15
C PHE A 346 -10.39 -19.65 0.56
N SER A 347 -11.70 -19.56 0.76
CA SER A 347 -12.46 -20.55 1.54
C SER A 347 -12.53 -21.91 0.85
N LEU A 348 -12.56 -21.95 -0.49
CA LEU A 348 -12.57 -23.18 -1.28
C LEU A 348 -11.24 -23.94 -1.18
N ASP A 349 -10.13 -23.22 -1.36
CA ASP A 349 -8.78 -23.79 -1.37
C ASP A 349 -8.12 -23.84 0.02
N LYS A 350 -8.87 -23.41 1.04
CA LYS A 350 -8.49 -23.36 2.45
C LYS A 350 -7.14 -22.71 2.73
N TYR A 351 -6.88 -21.54 2.14
CA TYR A 351 -5.69 -20.77 2.47
C TYR A 351 -5.96 -19.26 2.57
N ILE A 352 -5.05 -18.56 3.25
CA ILE A 352 -5.06 -17.11 3.41
C ILE A 352 -3.80 -16.56 2.75
N SER A 353 -3.94 -15.57 1.88
CA SER A 353 -2.82 -14.83 1.31
C SER A 353 -2.73 -13.46 1.97
N ILE A 354 -1.57 -13.13 2.54
CA ILE A 354 -1.31 -11.79 3.07
C ILE A 354 -0.16 -11.18 2.30
N LYS A 355 -0.41 -10.01 1.70
CA LYS A 355 0.63 -9.14 1.17
C LYS A 355 0.93 -8.06 2.19
N TYR A 356 2.21 -7.84 2.46
CA TYR A 356 2.66 -6.87 3.44
C TYR A 356 3.95 -6.20 2.99
N ARG A 357 4.20 -4.99 3.50
CA ARG A 357 5.42 -4.23 3.23
C ARG A 357 6.41 -4.41 4.37
N ASP A 358 7.65 -4.77 4.04
CA ASP A 358 8.76 -4.91 4.98
C ASP A 358 10.01 -4.24 4.40
N LYS A 359 10.51 -3.18 5.07
CA LYS A 359 11.72 -2.44 4.69
C LYS A 359 11.81 -2.15 3.18
N ASP A 360 10.76 -1.54 2.64
CA ASP A 360 10.63 -1.13 1.22
C ASP A 360 10.41 -2.24 0.19
N ILE A 361 10.26 -3.49 0.63
CA ILE A 361 9.92 -4.61 -0.24
C ILE A 361 8.51 -5.08 0.06
N ILE A 362 7.71 -5.28 -0.98
CA ILE A 362 6.40 -5.92 -0.87
C ILE A 362 6.60 -7.42 -0.88
N LYS A 363 6.21 -8.07 0.22
CA LYS A 363 6.29 -9.51 0.43
C LYS A 363 4.89 -10.12 0.44
N ARG A 364 4.81 -11.40 0.11
CA ARG A 364 3.59 -12.21 0.17
C ARG A 364 3.84 -13.43 1.03
N ILE A 365 2.90 -13.76 1.90
CA ILE A 365 2.85 -15.02 2.64
C ILE A 365 1.53 -15.73 2.34
N ILE A 366 1.60 -17.04 2.22
CA ILE A 366 0.44 -17.92 2.08
C ILE A 366 0.39 -18.77 3.34
N ILE A 367 -0.78 -18.80 3.97
CA ILE A 367 -1.05 -19.39 5.27
C ILE A 367 -2.09 -20.48 5.03
N ASN A 368 -1.83 -21.70 5.50
CA ASN A 368 -2.83 -22.76 5.55
C ASN A 368 -3.37 -22.83 7.00
N PRO A 369 -4.55 -22.24 7.29
CA PRO A 369 -5.10 -22.21 8.64
C PRO A 369 -5.59 -23.61 9.07
N ASN A 370 -5.44 -23.90 10.37
CA ASN A 370 -5.78 -25.19 10.99
C ASN A 370 -7.30 -25.43 11.16
N GLY A 371 -8.13 -24.95 10.22
CA GLY A 371 -9.58 -25.10 10.27
C GLY A 371 -10.37 -23.81 10.01
N GLU A 372 -11.70 -23.96 9.98
CA GLU A 372 -12.66 -22.88 9.72
C GLU A 372 -12.68 -21.84 10.85
N LYS A 373 -12.42 -22.27 12.09
CA LYS A 373 -12.37 -21.38 13.26
C LYS A 373 -11.25 -20.35 13.15
N GLU A 374 -10.07 -20.76 12.71
CA GLU A 374 -8.93 -19.88 12.48
C GLU A 374 -9.17 -18.91 11.32
N MET A 375 -9.94 -19.30 10.29
CA MET A 375 -10.35 -18.38 9.23
C MET A 375 -11.32 -17.31 9.73
N ILE A 376 -12.33 -17.69 10.51
CA ILE A 376 -13.31 -16.75 11.09
C ILE A 376 -12.62 -15.80 12.08
N GLU A 377 -11.69 -16.30 12.88
CA GLU A 377 -10.90 -15.48 13.80
C GLU A 377 -10.04 -14.48 13.02
N PHE A 378 -9.33 -14.93 11.99
CA PHE A 378 -8.56 -14.08 11.08
C PHE A 378 -9.43 -12.99 10.44
N GLU A 379 -10.60 -13.35 9.93
CA GLU A 379 -11.56 -12.42 9.34
C GLU A 379 -11.94 -11.32 10.33
N ARG A 380 -12.37 -11.70 11.54
CA ARG A 380 -12.73 -10.75 12.60
C ARG A 380 -11.58 -9.82 12.96
N ILE A 381 -10.37 -10.36 13.09
CA ILE A 381 -9.17 -9.57 13.40
C ILE A 381 -8.93 -8.53 12.31
N MET A 382 -8.91 -8.94 11.04
CA MET A 382 -8.63 -8.04 9.92
C MET A 382 -9.68 -6.93 9.80
N ILE A 383 -10.97 -7.27 9.96
CA ILE A 383 -12.06 -6.28 9.99
C ILE A 383 -11.88 -5.30 11.15
N SER A 384 -11.58 -5.80 12.36
CA SER A 384 -11.36 -4.96 13.54
C SER A 384 -10.18 -4.00 13.41
N LYS A 385 -9.24 -4.30 12.52
CA LYS A 385 -8.05 -3.50 12.23
C LYS A 385 -8.18 -2.68 10.95
N GLU A 386 -9.39 -2.58 10.39
CA GLU A 386 -9.67 -1.83 9.17
C GLU A 386 -8.83 -2.30 7.97
N ILE A 387 -8.44 -3.58 7.95
CA ILE A 387 -7.72 -4.18 6.85
C ILE A 387 -8.73 -4.72 5.85
N MET A 388 -8.62 -4.28 4.60
CA MET A 388 -9.45 -4.77 3.52
C MET A 388 -9.23 -6.26 3.28
N LEU A 389 -10.27 -7.06 3.51
CA LEU A 389 -10.32 -8.47 3.22
C LEU A 389 -10.96 -8.72 1.84
N LYS A 390 -10.25 -9.44 0.97
CA LYS A 390 -10.82 -9.99 -0.26
C LYS A 390 -11.28 -11.42 0.01
N MET A 391 -12.52 -11.75 -0.31
CA MET A 391 -13.05 -13.11 -0.18
C MET A 391 -13.37 -13.65 -1.57
N ASP A 392 -12.90 -14.84 -1.90
CA ASP A 392 -13.35 -15.56 -3.09
C ASP A 392 -14.53 -16.47 -2.73
N GLY A 393 -15.63 -16.36 -3.48
CA GLY A 393 -16.69 -17.36 -3.49
C GLY A 393 -17.99 -17.07 -2.73
N LEU A 394 -18.29 -15.83 -2.34
CA LEU A 394 -19.64 -15.46 -1.88
C LEU A 394 -20.15 -14.23 -2.62
N ARG A 395 -21.24 -14.40 -3.39
CA ARG A 395 -22.07 -13.29 -3.88
C ARG A 395 -22.34 -12.37 -2.69
N MET A 396 -21.94 -11.11 -2.78
CA MET A 396 -22.47 -10.07 -1.89
C MET A 396 -23.99 -10.23 -1.85
N PRO A 397 -24.64 -10.26 -0.67
CA PRO A 397 -26.08 -10.11 -0.63
C PRO A 397 -26.37 -8.78 -1.32
N ARG A 398 -27.17 -8.80 -2.39
CA ARG A 398 -27.77 -7.58 -2.93
C ARG A 398 -28.43 -6.87 -1.75
N ILE A 399 -27.85 -5.76 -1.31
CA ILE A 399 -28.56 -4.81 -0.46
C ILE A 399 -29.76 -4.39 -1.30
N LYS A 400 -30.94 -4.96 -0.98
CA LYS A 400 -32.20 -4.49 -1.55
C LYS A 400 -32.32 -3.03 -1.11
N SER A 401 -32.19 -2.12 -2.06
CA SER A 401 -32.62 -0.74 -1.90
C SER A 401 -34.04 -0.78 -1.35
N HIS A 402 -34.22 -0.35 -0.11
CA HIS A 402 -35.55 0.02 0.37
C HIS A 402 -35.98 1.24 -0.45
N LYS A 403 -36.72 0.97 -1.54
CA LYS A 403 -37.64 1.96 -2.09
C LYS A 403 -38.59 2.31 -0.95
N ARG A 404 -38.47 3.53 -0.42
CA ARG A 404 -39.58 4.18 0.28
C ARG A 404 -40.75 4.18 -0.71
N ARG A 405 -41.77 3.39 -0.40
CA ARG A 405 -43.13 3.65 -0.86
C ARG A 405 -43.77 4.58 0.16
N THR A 406 -44.52 5.53 -0.40
CA THR A 406 -45.33 6.60 0.20
C THR A 406 -44.57 7.68 0.94
#